data_AF-A0A2W4KZK6-F1
#
_entry.id   AF-A0A2W4KZK6-F1
#
_cell.length_a   1.000
_cell.length_b   1.000
_cell.length_c   1.000
_cell.angle_alpha   90.00
_cell.angle_beta   90.00
_cell.angle_gamma   90.00
#
_symmetry.space_group_name_H-M   'P 1'
#
loop_
_entity.id
_entity.type
_entity.pdbx_description
1 polymer ?
#
loop_
_entity_poly.entity_id
_entity_poly.type
_entity_poly.pdbx_seq_one_letter_code
_entity_poly.pdbx_strand_id
1 'polypeptide(L)'
;MTSTSSSATSRGSDSHESASSEPTASQPASRKPASDQPTLTPLALLRDPILLPLLIGTALCEGVFLLDLGDDVTQLRTFWSVVPFFNLLLWMISRRLASPSDTPAPARRFWRVLSIAGLLFAAGDISQLTLAWLRPGPATALPNPFHFACVLLGNGAIIWAVLSYPTPAVSRQARIRFWLDGAAVVIGTG
;
A
#
# COMPACT_ATOMS: atom_id res chain seq x y z
N MET A 1 79.03 42.27 24.41
CA MET A 1 78.65 41.71 25.72
C MET A 1 78.63 42.85 26.73
N THR A 2 77.45 43.37 27.05
CA THR A 2 77.17 44.15 28.27
C THR A 2 75.66 44.33 28.38
N SER A 3 75.08 43.71 29.40
CA SER A 3 73.71 43.90 29.87
C SER A 3 73.59 45.22 30.63
N THR A 4 72.40 45.84 30.60
CA THR A 4 71.75 46.36 31.82
C THR A 4 70.26 46.62 31.59
N SER A 5 69.54 46.50 32.71
CA SER A 5 68.10 46.31 32.88
C SER A 5 67.37 47.60 33.33
N SER A 6 66.05 47.47 33.54
CA SER A 6 65.15 48.32 34.33
C SER A 6 64.63 49.62 33.69
N SER A 7 63.37 50.07 33.84
CA SER A 7 62.12 49.58 34.48
C SER A 7 61.04 50.68 34.35
N ALA A 8 59.76 50.29 34.51
CA ALA A 8 58.65 51.06 35.12
C ALA A 8 57.60 51.80 34.24
N THR A 9 56.43 51.13 34.10
CA THR A 9 55.03 51.54 34.40
C THR A 9 54.38 52.83 33.86
N SER A 10 53.26 52.65 33.15
CA SER A 10 52.01 53.45 33.23
C SER A 10 50.87 52.64 32.57
N ARG A 11 49.98 51.96 33.30
CA ARG A 11 48.69 52.43 33.85
C ARG A 11 47.73 53.03 32.80
N GLY A 12 46.69 52.26 32.48
CA GLY A 12 45.50 52.60 31.69
C GLY A 12 44.81 51.27 31.35
N SER A 13 43.93 50.73 32.21
CA SER A 13 42.50 51.07 32.26
C SER A 13 41.91 51.12 30.86
N ASP A 14 41.47 49.98 30.35
CA ASP A 14 40.21 49.91 29.61
C ASP A 14 39.62 48.50 29.75
N SER A 15 38.57 48.47 30.55
CA SER A 15 37.64 47.38 30.76
C SER A 15 36.93 47.05 29.44
N HIS A 16 37.40 46.01 28.74
CA HIS A 16 36.57 45.30 27.76
C HIS A 16 35.66 44.31 28.49
N GLU A 17 34.63 44.86 29.13
CA GLU A 17 33.45 44.13 29.55
C GLU A 17 32.37 44.36 28.49
N SER A 18 32.27 43.44 27.53
CA SER A 18 31.08 43.27 26.70
C SER A 18 30.95 41.78 26.42
N ALA A 19 30.60 41.09 27.51
CA ALA A 19 30.08 39.74 27.46
C ALA A 19 28.75 39.75 26.69
N SER A 20 28.70 38.93 25.65
CA SER A 20 27.58 38.03 25.40
C SER A 20 26.21 38.68 25.14
N SER A 21 26.06 39.34 24.00
CA SER A 21 24.74 39.41 23.33
C SER A 21 24.52 38.09 22.56
N GLU A 22 24.02 37.06 23.25
CA GLU A 22 23.42 35.90 22.59
C GLU A 22 22.24 36.39 21.73
N PRO A 23 22.23 36.17 20.40
CA PRO A 23 20.99 36.25 19.67
C PRO A 23 20.17 35.03 20.09
N THR A 24 19.10 35.27 20.87
CA THR A 24 18.02 34.32 21.13
C THR A 24 17.67 33.62 19.83
N ALA A 25 18.22 32.42 19.64
CA ALA A 25 17.86 31.54 18.57
C ALA A 25 16.41 31.16 18.86
N SER A 26 15.49 31.84 18.17
CA SER A 26 14.09 31.49 18.08
C SER A 26 14.00 30.05 17.62
N GLN A 27 13.98 29.15 18.59
CA GLN A 27 13.77 27.73 18.40
C GLN A 27 12.44 27.61 17.65
N PRO A 28 12.42 27.18 16.37
CA PRO A 28 11.16 26.99 15.69
C PRO A 28 10.46 25.86 16.46
N ALA A 29 9.35 26.23 17.10
CA ALA A 29 8.51 25.32 17.84
C ALA A 29 8.38 24.01 17.05
N SER A 30 8.83 22.91 17.66
CA SER A 30 8.63 21.56 17.16
C SER A 30 7.13 21.39 16.90
N ARG A 31 6.74 21.60 15.65
CA ARG A 31 5.36 21.45 15.20
C ARG A 31 5.13 19.95 15.15
N LYS A 32 4.71 19.40 16.29
CA LYS A 32 4.19 18.04 16.41
C LYS A 32 3.22 17.87 15.24
N PRO A 33 3.47 16.97 14.27
CA PRO A 33 2.53 16.77 13.19
C PRO A 33 1.23 16.31 13.86
N ALA A 34 0.20 17.14 13.77
CA ALA A 34 -1.14 16.78 14.18
C ALA A 34 -1.49 15.53 13.36
N SER A 35 -1.51 14.38 14.03
CA SER A 35 -1.99 13.14 13.46
C SER A 35 -3.51 13.24 13.37
N ASP A 36 -4.01 14.06 12.43
CA ASP A 36 -5.36 13.96 11.91
C ASP A 36 -5.43 12.70 11.06
N GLN A 37 -5.32 11.55 11.71
CA GLN A 37 -5.75 10.29 11.13
C GLN A 37 -7.27 10.37 11.13
N PRO A 38 -7.94 10.43 9.96
CA PRO A 38 -9.39 10.46 9.92
C PRO A 38 -9.89 9.17 10.55
N THR A 39 -10.46 9.27 11.76
CA THR A 39 -11.18 8.17 12.40
C THR A 39 -12.35 7.83 11.50
N LEU A 40 -12.19 6.78 10.69
CA LEU A 40 -13.26 6.24 9.87
C LEU A 40 -14.33 5.70 10.82
N THR A 41 -15.43 6.46 10.95
CA THR A 41 -16.56 6.03 11.76
C THR A 41 -17.30 4.91 11.01
N PRO A 42 -17.84 3.89 11.70
CA PRO A 42 -18.58 2.79 11.06
C PRO A 42 -19.73 3.29 10.18
N LEU A 43 -20.38 4.39 10.60
CA LEU A 43 -21.44 5.07 9.86
C LEU A 43 -20.98 5.69 8.53
N ALA A 44 -19.71 6.11 8.44
CA ALA A 44 -19.13 6.60 7.19
C ALA A 44 -18.90 5.45 6.19
N LEU A 45 -18.51 4.27 6.67
CA LEU A 45 -18.39 3.06 5.85
C LEU A 45 -19.74 2.60 5.29
N LEU A 46 -20.79 2.64 6.12
CA LEU A 46 -22.18 2.31 5.73
C LEU A 46 -22.78 3.28 4.70
N ARG A 47 -22.25 4.50 4.60
CA ARG A 47 -22.68 5.51 3.62
C ARG A 47 -21.93 5.44 2.30
N ASP A 48 -20.90 4.62 2.19
CA ASP A 48 -20.16 4.48 0.94
C ASP A 48 -21.00 3.63 -0.05
N PRO A 49 -21.43 4.20 -1.18
CA PRO A 49 -22.29 3.52 -2.15
C PRO A 49 -21.61 2.34 -2.85
N ILE A 50 -20.29 2.14 -2.64
CA ILE A 50 -19.52 1.02 -3.19
C ILE A 50 -19.26 -0.03 -2.12
N LEU A 51 -18.91 0.37 -0.90
CA LEU A 51 -18.55 -0.59 0.17
C LEU A 51 -19.76 -1.36 0.70
N LEU A 52 -20.92 -0.73 0.80
CA LEU A 52 -22.12 -1.40 1.30
C LEU A 52 -22.59 -2.55 0.39
N PRO A 53 -22.83 -2.35 -0.92
CA PRO A 53 -23.21 -3.45 -1.81
C PRO A 53 -22.08 -4.48 -1.96
N LEU A 54 -20.82 -4.08 -1.85
CA LEU A 54 -19.70 -5.01 -1.80
C LEU A 54 -19.79 -5.93 -0.58
N LEU A 55 -19.98 -5.36 0.61
CA LEU A 55 -20.04 -6.12 1.85
C LEU A 55 -21.24 -7.08 1.85
N ILE A 56 -22.41 -6.59 1.41
CA ILE A 56 -23.61 -7.42 1.26
C ILE A 56 -23.38 -8.53 0.23
N GLY A 57 -22.81 -8.20 -0.94
CA GLY A 57 -22.52 -9.17 -1.99
C GLY A 57 -21.54 -10.24 -1.53
N THR A 58 -20.49 -9.85 -0.81
CA THR A 58 -19.50 -10.78 -0.24
C THR A 58 -20.15 -11.71 0.78
N ALA A 59 -20.88 -11.15 1.75
CA ALA A 59 -21.54 -11.93 2.79
C ALA A 59 -22.59 -12.89 2.21
N LEU A 60 -23.32 -12.48 1.17
CA LEU A 60 -24.28 -13.34 0.49
C LEU A 60 -23.57 -14.50 -0.23
N CYS A 61 -22.47 -14.22 -0.93
CA CYS A 61 -21.70 -15.24 -1.63
C CYS A 61 -21.07 -16.23 -0.65
N GLU A 62 -20.38 -15.73 0.38
CA GLU A 62 -19.81 -16.58 1.44
C GLU A 62 -20.89 -17.39 2.15
N GLY A 63 -22.05 -16.80 2.43
CA GLY A 63 -23.20 -17.49 3.02
C GLY A 63 -23.66 -18.69 2.20
N VAL A 64 -23.69 -18.59 0.86
CA VAL A 64 -24.04 -19.71 -0.02
C VAL A 64 -23.02 -20.86 0.10
N PHE A 65 -21.73 -20.55 0.19
CA PHE A 65 -20.67 -21.56 0.37
C PHE A 65 -20.66 -22.17 1.77
N LEU A 66 -20.77 -21.34 2.82
CA LEU A 66 -20.70 -21.78 4.21
C LEU A 66 -21.91 -22.61 4.64
N LEU A 67 -23.05 -22.38 4.01
CA LEU A 67 -24.28 -23.14 4.26
C LEU A 67 -24.40 -24.39 3.37
N ASP A 68 -23.36 -24.70 2.58
CA ASP A 68 -23.31 -25.87 1.67
C ASP A 68 -24.55 -25.95 0.75
N LEU A 69 -24.98 -24.79 0.24
CA LEU A 69 -26.20 -24.67 -0.53
C LEU A 69 -25.95 -25.06 -1.99
N GLY A 70 -26.23 -26.32 -2.32
CA GLY A 70 -26.22 -26.86 -3.69
C GLY A 70 -25.18 -27.96 -3.91
N ASP A 71 -25.23 -28.61 -5.07
CA ASP A 71 -24.24 -29.61 -5.47
C ASP A 71 -22.89 -28.97 -5.86
N ASP A 72 -21.81 -29.77 -5.93
CA ASP A 72 -20.46 -29.30 -6.27
C ASP A 72 -20.42 -28.44 -7.54
N VAL A 73 -21.24 -28.79 -8.54
CA VAL A 73 -21.34 -28.07 -9.81
C VAL A 73 -21.97 -26.69 -9.62
N THR A 74 -23.03 -26.59 -8.82
CA THR A 74 -23.69 -25.32 -8.50
C THR A 74 -22.79 -24.43 -7.65
N GLN A 75 -22.06 -25.00 -6.70
CA GLN A 75 -21.08 -24.27 -5.90
C GLN A 75 -19.97 -23.72 -6.80
N LEU A 76 -19.41 -24.54 -7.68
CA LEU A 76 -18.35 -24.14 -8.61
C LEU A 76 -18.81 -23.05 -9.59
N ARG A 77 -20.04 -23.14 -10.11
CA ARG A 77 -20.62 -22.11 -10.98
C ARG A 77 -20.85 -20.80 -10.22
N THR A 78 -21.37 -20.88 -9.00
CA THR A 78 -21.57 -19.71 -8.14
C THR A 78 -20.24 -19.03 -7.88
N PHE A 79 -19.20 -19.82 -7.56
CA PHE A 79 -17.86 -19.32 -7.27
C PHE A 79 -17.33 -18.53 -8.47
N TRP A 80 -17.28 -19.18 -9.64
CA TRP A 80 -16.76 -18.54 -10.84
C TRP A 80 -17.62 -17.37 -11.33
N SER A 81 -18.90 -17.30 -10.95
CA SER A 81 -19.77 -16.18 -11.31
C SER A 81 -19.47 -14.93 -10.49
N VAL A 82 -18.99 -15.13 -9.27
CA VAL A 82 -18.74 -14.08 -8.29
C VAL A 82 -17.32 -13.53 -8.39
N VAL A 83 -16.32 -14.39 -8.62
CA VAL A 83 -14.90 -13.98 -8.67
C VAL A 83 -14.61 -12.84 -9.68
N PRO A 84 -15.12 -12.86 -10.94
CA PRO A 84 -14.89 -11.76 -11.88
C PRO A 84 -15.43 -10.42 -11.38
N PHE A 85 -16.54 -10.43 -10.62
CA PHE A 85 -17.13 -9.22 -10.07
C PHE A 85 -16.19 -8.56 -9.06
N PHE A 86 -15.57 -9.35 -8.18
CA PHE A 86 -14.57 -8.85 -7.25
C PHE A 86 -13.34 -8.27 -7.95
N ASN A 87 -12.86 -8.91 -9.01
CA ASN A 87 -11.72 -8.41 -9.76
C ASN A 87 -12.02 -7.15 -10.59
N LEU A 88 -13.24 -7.03 -11.13
CA LEU A 88 -13.73 -5.77 -11.71
C LEU A 88 -13.86 -4.67 -10.66
N LEU A 89 -14.25 -4.99 -9.44
CA LEU A 89 -14.32 -4.01 -8.37
C LEU A 89 -12.93 -3.56 -7.92
N LEU A 90 -11.97 -4.49 -7.78
CA LEU A 90 -10.57 -4.17 -7.56
C LEU A 90 -10.06 -3.20 -8.63
N TRP A 91 -10.37 -3.47 -9.90
CA TRP A 91 -10.07 -2.55 -10.99
C TRP A 91 -10.69 -1.16 -10.78
N MET A 92 -12.00 -1.09 -10.51
CA MET A 92 -12.71 0.19 -10.31
C MET A 92 -12.14 1.01 -9.15
N ILE A 93 -11.95 0.38 -7.98
CA ILE A 93 -11.43 1.04 -6.78
C ILE A 93 -10.00 1.53 -7.03
N SER A 94 -9.14 0.67 -7.58
CA SER A 94 -7.75 1.04 -7.90
C SER A 94 -7.68 2.17 -8.91
N ARG A 95 -8.54 2.15 -9.94
CA ARG A 95 -8.63 3.22 -10.94
C ARG A 95 -9.08 4.54 -10.32
N ARG A 96 -10.06 4.49 -9.41
CA ARG A 96 -10.51 5.67 -8.66
C ARG A 96 -9.39 6.22 -7.78
N LEU A 97 -8.64 5.38 -7.08
CA LEU A 97 -7.50 5.80 -6.24
C LEU A 97 -6.33 6.37 -7.05
N ALA A 98 -6.19 5.97 -8.31
CA ALA A 98 -5.21 6.55 -9.23
C ALA A 98 -5.62 7.93 -9.81
N SER A 99 -6.87 8.37 -9.61
CA SER A 99 -7.44 9.55 -10.27
C SER A 99 -7.16 10.90 -9.58
N PRO A 100 -7.19 11.04 -8.24
CA PRO A 100 -7.01 12.33 -7.59
C PRO A 100 -5.70 13.03 -8.00
N SER A 101 -5.75 14.35 -8.17
CA SER A 101 -4.58 15.18 -8.45
C SER A 101 -3.53 15.05 -7.34
N ASP A 102 -4.00 14.93 -6.11
CA ASP A 102 -3.20 15.04 -4.88
C ASP A 102 -2.44 13.75 -4.55
N THR A 103 -2.72 12.64 -5.26
CA THR A 103 -2.01 11.37 -5.07
C THR A 103 -0.56 11.49 -5.56
N PRO A 104 0.47 11.20 -4.72
CA PRO A 104 1.87 11.22 -5.15
C PRO A 104 2.11 10.34 -6.38
N ALA A 105 3.01 10.77 -7.28
CA ALA A 105 3.25 10.05 -8.54
C ALA A 105 3.59 8.54 -8.36
N PRO A 106 4.40 8.12 -7.36
CA PRO A 106 4.64 6.69 -7.11
C PRO A 106 3.38 5.92 -6.68
N ALA A 107 2.57 6.50 -5.80
CA ALA A 107 1.28 5.93 -5.39
C ALA A 107 0.33 5.80 -6.57
N ARG A 108 0.27 6.81 -7.43
CA ARG A 108 -0.54 6.79 -8.66
C ARG A 108 -0.13 5.65 -9.60
N ARG A 109 1.18 5.43 -9.78
CA ARG A 109 1.71 4.31 -10.59
C ARG A 109 1.33 2.97 -9.99
N PHE A 110 1.47 2.80 -8.68
CA PHE A 110 1.06 1.60 -7.98
C PHE A 110 -0.43 1.30 -8.21
N TRP A 111 -1.31 2.27 -7.97
CA TRP A 111 -2.76 2.10 -8.17
C TRP A 111 -3.13 1.80 -9.63
N ARG A 112 -2.40 2.36 -10.60
CA ARG A 112 -2.58 2.01 -12.03
C ARG A 112 -2.19 0.57 -12.32
N VAL A 113 -1.08 0.08 -11.75
CA VAL A 113 -0.67 -1.31 -11.93
C VAL A 113 -1.69 -2.26 -11.30
N LEU A 114 -2.16 -1.95 -10.08
CA LEU A 114 -3.19 -2.75 -9.41
C LEU A 114 -4.51 -2.76 -10.20
N SER A 115 -4.88 -1.62 -10.79
CA SER A 115 -6.01 -1.52 -11.72
C SER A 115 -5.84 -2.44 -12.93
N ILE A 116 -4.65 -2.45 -13.56
CA ILE A 116 -4.38 -3.32 -14.72
C ILE A 116 -4.42 -4.81 -14.30
N ALA A 117 -3.86 -5.15 -13.14
CA ALA A 117 -3.90 -6.50 -12.60
C ALA A 117 -5.35 -6.97 -12.36
N GLY A 118 -6.21 -6.12 -11.77
CA GLY A 118 -7.63 -6.43 -11.60
C GLY A 118 -8.36 -6.74 -12.92
N LEU A 119 -8.04 -6.01 -14.00
CA LEU A 119 -8.59 -6.33 -15.33
C LEU A 119 -8.08 -7.66 -15.88
N LEU A 120 -6.78 -7.96 -15.71
CA LEU A 120 -6.22 -9.24 -16.14
C LEU A 120 -6.89 -10.40 -15.39
N PHE A 121 -7.04 -10.28 -14.08
CA PHE A 121 -7.73 -11.28 -13.27
C PHE A 121 -9.17 -11.46 -13.75
N ALA A 122 -9.94 -10.38 -13.87
CA ALA A 122 -11.31 -10.43 -14.34
C ALA A 122 -11.43 -11.11 -15.72
N ALA A 123 -10.51 -10.83 -16.66
CA ALA A 123 -10.48 -11.52 -17.96
C ALA A 123 -10.23 -13.03 -17.81
N GLY A 124 -9.28 -13.41 -16.96
CA GLY A 124 -9.00 -14.81 -16.63
C GLY A 124 -10.22 -15.50 -15.99
N ASP A 125 -10.90 -14.84 -15.06
CA ASP A 125 -12.08 -15.39 -14.40
C ASP A 125 -13.27 -15.51 -15.34
N ILE A 126 -13.51 -14.53 -16.22
CA ILE A 126 -14.59 -14.60 -17.23
C ILE A 126 -14.36 -15.81 -18.14
N SER A 127 -13.10 -16.10 -18.51
CA SER A 127 -12.78 -17.29 -19.30
C SER A 127 -13.13 -18.58 -18.55
N GLN A 128 -12.80 -18.64 -17.25
CA GLN A 128 -13.04 -19.82 -16.41
C GLN A 128 -14.53 -19.99 -16.10
N LEU A 129 -15.23 -18.88 -15.83
CA LEU A 129 -16.68 -18.81 -15.71
C LEU A 129 -17.36 -19.37 -16.95
N THR A 130 -16.92 -18.93 -18.13
CA THR A 130 -17.47 -19.41 -19.41
C THR A 130 -17.31 -20.93 -19.53
N LEU A 131 -16.16 -21.48 -19.14
CA LEU A 131 -15.95 -22.94 -19.12
C LEU A 131 -16.82 -23.65 -18.08
N ALA A 132 -16.96 -23.12 -16.86
CA ALA A 132 -17.78 -23.69 -15.80
C ALA A 132 -19.27 -23.78 -16.18
N TRP A 133 -19.77 -22.82 -16.97
CA TRP A 133 -21.14 -22.87 -17.48
C TRP A 133 -21.29 -23.77 -18.72
N LEU A 134 -20.38 -23.70 -19.68
CA LEU A 134 -20.48 -24.44 -20.94
C LEU A 134 -20.11 -25.92 -20.83
N ARG A 135 -19.22 -26.29 -19.91
CA ARG A 135 -18.72 -27.67 -19.73
C ARG A 135 -18.71 -28.04 -18.25
N PRO A 136 -19.88 -28.15 -17.60
CA PRO A 136 -19.96 -28.49 -16.20
C PRO A 136 -19.29 -29.83 -15.92
N GLY A 137 -18.41 -29.86 -14.92
CA GLY A 137 -17.74 -31.07 -14.49
C GLY A 137 -16.49 -30.80 -13.65
N PRO A 138 -15.94 -31.83 -12.98
CA PRO A 138 -14.83 -31.67 -12.04
C PRO A 138 -13.55 -31.11 -12.70
N ALA A 139 -13.38 -31.29 -14.01
CA ALA A 139 -12.28 -30.69 -14.75
C ALA A 139 -12.29 -29.15 -14.73
N THR A 140 -13.45 -28.51 -14.51
CA THR A 140 -13.57 -27.05 -14.39
C THR A 140 -13.16 -26.51 -13.03
N ALA A 141 -12.84 -27.38 -12.06
CA ALA A 141 -12.21 -26.98 -10.82
C ALA A 141 -10.77 -26.52 -11.03
N LEU A 142 -10.10 -27.01 -12.09
CA LEU A 142 -8.76 -26.58 -12.45
C LEU A 142 -8.80 -25.33 -13.34
N PRO A 143 -7.91 -24.35 -13.10
CA PRO A 143 -7.79 -23.19 -13.96
C PRO A 143 -7.40 -23.58 -15.39
N ASN A 144 -8.06 -22.97 -16.37
CA ASN A 144 -7.65 -23.09 -17.75
C ASN A 144 -6.33 -22.31 -18.00
N PRO A 145 -5.57 -22.64 -19.07
CA PRO A 145 -4.28 -22.00 -19.34
C PRO A 145 -4.34 -20.47 -19.49
N PHE A 146 -5.42 -19.93 -20.05
CA PHE A 146 -5.59 -18.49 -20.21
C PHE A 146 -5.82 -17.81 -18.86
N HIS A 147 -6.71 -18.37 -18.02
CA HIS A 147 -6.87 -17.92 -16.64
C HIS A 147 -5.52 -17.92 -15.92
N PHE A 148 -4.78 -19.03 -15.98
CA PHE A 148 -3.48 -19.15 -15.32
C PHE A 148 -2.48 -18.08 -15.77
N ALA A 149 -2.39 -17.83 -17.07
CA ALA A 149 -1.52 -16.78 -17.62
C ALA A 149 -1.91 -15.38 -17.13
N CYS A 150 -3.21 -15.05 -17.12
CA CYS A 150 -3.73 -13.80 -16.58
C CYS A 150 -3.37 -13.61 -15.11
N VAL A 151 -3.57 -14.65 -14.29
CA VAL A 151 -3.22 -14.64 -12.87
C VAL A 151 -1.72 -14.45 -12.66
N LEU A 152 -0.89 -15.15 -13.43
CA LEU A 152 0.56 -15.04 -13.33
C LEU A 152 1.06 -13.64 -13.70
N LEU A 153 0.55 -13.08 -14.80
CA LEU A 153 0.90 -11.73 -15.26
C LEU A 153 0.43 -10.66 -14.28
N GLY A 154 -0.80 -10.76 -13.77
CA GLY A 154 -1.34 -9.81 -12.79
C GLY A 154 -0.56 -9.84 -11.48
N ASN A 155 -0.26 -11.02 -10.94
CA ASN A 155 0.57 -11.16 -9.74
C ASN A 155 1.99 -10.66 -9.97
N GLY A 156 2.61 -10.99 -11.11
CA GLY A 156 3.92 -10.49 -11.48
C GLY A 156 3.96 -8.95 -11.54
N ALA A 157 2.93 -8.32 -12.09
CA ALA A 157 2.80 -6.87 -12.12
C ALA A 157 2.65 -6.26 -10.72
N ILE A 158 1.85 -6.87 -9.84
CA ILE A 158 1.69 -6.42 -8.44
C ILE A 158 3.02 -6.53 -7.69
N ILE A 159 3.67 -7.69 -7.75
CA ILE A 159 4.98 -7.91 -7.12
C ILE A 159 5.99 -6.88 -7.62
N TRP A 160 6.03 -6.65 -8.95
CA TRP A 160 6.89 -5.63 -9.53
C TRP A 160 6.58 -4.22 -8.99
N ALA A 161 5.30 -3.84 -8.90
CA ALA A 161 4.90 -2.53 -8.39
C ALA A 161 5.28 -2.35 -6.91
N VAL A 162 5.08 -3.38 -6.09
CA VAL A 162 5.47 -3.43 -4.68
C VAL A 162 6.99 -3.28 -4.53
N LEU A 163 7.75 -4.08 -5.28
CA LEU A 163 9.22 -4.01 -5.30
C LEU A 163 9.77 -2.71 -5.88
N SER A 164 8.99 -2.01 -6.71
CA SER A 164 9.34 -0.71 -7.30
C SER A 164 8.87 0.48 -6.47
N TYR A 165 8.00 0.27 -5.48
CA TYR A 165 7.46 1.32 -4.63
C TYR A 165 8.53 1.98 -3.74
N PRO A 166 8.77 3.30 -3.84
CA PRO A 166 9.88 3.95 -3.15
C PRO A 166 9.77 3.72 -1.65
N THR A 167 10.79 3.05 -1.12
CA THR A 167 10.95 2.82 0.32
C THR A 167 12.07 3.73 0.81
N PRO A 168 12.07 4.14 2.10
CA PRO A 168 13.15 4.94 2.68
C PRO A 168 14.51 4.22 2.67
N ALA A 169 14.54 2.93 2.34
CA ALA A 169 15.74 2.11 2.30
C ALA A 169 16.69 2.56 1.18
N VAL A 170 17.91 2.95 1.58
CA VAL A 170 18.92 3.60 0.71
C VAL A 170 19.59 2.60 -0.27
N SER A 171 19.46 1.28 -0.04
CA SER A 171 20.09 0.25 -0.89
C SER A 171 19.14 -0.88 -1.31
N ARG A 172 19.40 -1.49 -2.48
CA ARG A 172 18.62 -2.61 -3.04
C ARG A 172 18.60 -3.83 -2.11
N GLN A 173 19.70 -4.09 -1.42
CA GLN A 173 19.80 -5.19 -0.45
C GLN A 173 18.99 -4.91 0.82
N ALA A 174 19.01 -3.67 1.32
CA ALA A 174 18.17 -3.27 2.45
C ALA A 174 16.67 -3.38 2.10
N ARG A 175 16.31 -3.09 0.85
CA ARG A 175 14.94 -3.23 0.36
C ARG A 175 14.48 -4.68 0.27
N ILE A 176 15.32 -5.58 -0.25
CA ILE A 176 15.01 -7.03 -0.27
C ILE A 176 14.87 -7.56 1.15
N ARG A 177 15.79 -7.18 2.06
CA ARG A 177 15.73 -7.58 3.46
C ARG A 177 14.47 -7.05 4.15
N PHE A 178 14.08 -5.80 3.90
CA PHE A 178 12.84 -5.22 4.38
C PHE A 178 11.60 -6.01 3.90
N TRP A 179 11.55 -6.41 2.63
CA TRP A 179 10.45 -7.22 2.11
C TRP A 179 10.45 -8.65 2.66
N LEU A 180 11.62 -9.28 2.84
CA LEU A 180 11.73 -10.59 3.45
C LEU A 180 11.29 -10.58 4.91
N ASP A 181 11.62 -9.52 5.66
CA ASP A 181 11.19 -9.33 7.04
C ASP A 181 9.67 -9.16 7.13
N GLY A 182 9.10 -8.32 6.26
CA GLY A 182 7.65 -8.17 6.15
C GLY A 182 6.93 -9.47 5.76
N ALA A 183 7.49 -10.25 4.83
CA ALA A 183 6.95 -11.56 4.46
C ALA A 183 7.02 -12.56 5.61
N ALA A 184 8.13 -12.58 6.37
CA ALA A 184 8.28 -13.42 7.54
C ALA A 184 7.26 -13.09 8.63
N VAL A 185 6.94 -11.80 8.84
CA VAL A 185 5.87 -11.38 9.75
C VAL A 185 4.52 -11.94 9.32
N VAL A 186 4.15 -11.77 8.05
CA VAL A 186 2.86 -12.26 7.53
C VAL A 186 2.74 -13.79 7.65
N ILE A 187 3.83 -14.52 7.37
CA ILE A 187 3.88 -15.98 7.49
C ILE A 187 3.84 -16.42 8.96
N GLY A 188 4.52 -15.71 9.86
CA GLY A 188 4.55 -16.03 11.29
C GLY A 188 3.24 -15.74 12.01
N THR A 189 2.36 -14.91 11.43
CA THR A 189 1.02 -14.62 11.95
C THR A 189 -0.09 -15.46 11.32
N GLY A 190 0.24 -16.31 10.34
CA GLY A 190 -0.69 -17.17 9.61
C GLY A 190 -0.83 -18.56 10.22
#